data_AF-A0A7C3RLC3-F1
#
_entry.id   AF-A0A7C3RLC3-F1
#
_cell.length_a   1.000
_cell.length_b   1.000
_cell.length_c   1.000
_cell.angle_alpha   90.00
_cell.angle_beta   90.00
_cell.angle_gamma   90.00
#
_symmetry.space_group_name_H-M   'P 1'
#
loop_
_entity.id
_entity.type
_entity.pdbx_description
1 polymer ?
#
loop_
_entity_poly.entity_id
_entity_poly.type
_entity_poly.pdbx_seq_one_letter_code
_entity_poly.pdbx_strand_id
1 'polypeptide(L)'
;MVIISILIFIHAVIWEKYKSLRKDLIGVTLFVLFFSLISLLLLTFELKLYGIENADYGSDANYYWKAFLHVLDGISPDNYLAPNYVRWGVLVLFLSVDKSIIWVKLANILLYSLSSNLLMIILYTRMPFIFKKSTNILFSIFTLNGIIIWTVIRNLKETFFLFILILEIYMLNILLVKYIGKYIKIILIILLIYFYFILLNGL
;
A
#
# COMPACT_ATOMS: atom_id res chain seq x y z
N MET A 1 14.97 -3.31 1.48
CA MET A 1 15.20 -3.69 0.07
C MET A 1 14.38 -4.90 -0.32
N VAL A 2 14.43 -6.00 0.46
CA VAL A 2 13.71 -7.24 0.13
C VAL A 2 12.20 -7.02 -0.02
N ILE A 3 11.56 -6.31 0.92
CA ILE A 3 10.12 -6.03 0.84
C ILE A 3 9.75 -5.23 -0.43
N ILE A 4 10.55 -4.23 -0.79
CA ILE A 4 10.35 -3.47 -2.02
C ILE A 4 10.42 -4.39 -3.25
N SER A 5 11.43 -5.26 -3.32
CA SER A 5 11.56 -6.25 -4.40
C SER A 5 10.36 -7.20 -4.47
N ILE A 6 9.84 -7.64 -3.32
CA ILE A 6 8.63 -8.46 -3.24
C ILE A 6 7.41 -7.71 -3.78
N LEU A 7 7.21 -6.45 -3.38
CA LEU A 7 6.07 -5.65 -3.84
C LEU A 7 6.13 -5.41 -5.37
N ILE A 8 7.32 -5.13 -5.91
CA ILE A 8 7.55 -5.01 -7.36
C ILE A 8 7.28 -6.34 -8.08
N PHE A 9 7.72 -7.46 -7.49
CA PHE A 9 7.42 -8.78 -8.04
C PHE A 9 5.91 -9.06 -8.07
N ILE A 10 5.18 -8.71 -7.01
CA ILE A 10 3.72 -8.83 -6.96
C ILE A 10 3.06 -7.99 -8.06
N HIS A 11 3.53 -6.77 -8.30
CA HIS A 11 3.09 -5.96 -9.45
C HIS A 11 3.26 -6.71 -10.77
N ALA A 12 4.45 -7.27 -11.01
CA ALA A 12 4.74 -8.03 -12.23
C ALA A 12 3.81 -9.24 -12.40
N VAL A 13 3.56 -9.99 -11.32
CA VAL A 13 2.61 -11.12 -11.31
C VAL A 13 1.20 -10.67 -11.65
N ILE A 14 0.73 -9.54 -11.09
CA ILE A 14 -0.59 -8.98 -11.40
C ILE A 14 -0.67 -8.59 -12.89
N TRP A 15 0.34 -7.90 -13.41
CA TRP A 15 0.37 -7.48 -14.82
C TRP A 15 0.35 -8.65 -15.79
N GLU A 16 1.07 -9.73 -15.47
CA GLU A 16 1.10 -10.93 -16.30
C GLU A 16 -0.22 -11.70 -16.23
N LYS A 17 -0.87 -11.74 -15.07
CA LYS A 17 -2.19 -12.38 -14.89
C LYS A 17 -3.30 -11.64 -15.65
N TYR A 18 -3.21 -10.32 -15.78
CA TYR A 18 -4.22 -9.47 -16.43
C TYR A 18 -3.69 -8.85 -17.72
N LYS A 19 -3.23 -9.70 -18.67
CA LYS A 19 -2.60 -9.27 -19.94
C LYS A 19 -3.38 -8.21 -20.71
N SER A 20 -4.70 -8.33 -20.77
CA SER A 20 -5.57 -7.38 -21.48
C SER A 20 -5.55 -5.97 -20.87
N LEU A 21 -5.32 -5.85 -19.57
CA LEU A 21 -5.24 -4.59 -18.83
C LEU A 21 -3.79 -4.16 -18.53
N ARG A 22 -2.79 -4.94 -18.96
CA ARG A 22 -1.40 -4.78 -18.57
C ARG A 22 -0.87 -3.37 -18.81
N LYS A 23 -1.16 -2.79 -20.00
CA LYS A 23 -0.71 -1.44 -20.34
C LYS A 23 -1.27 -0.40 -19.39
N ASP A 24 -2.56 -0.51 -19.05
CA ASP A 24 -3.22 0.41 -18.14
C ASP A 24 -2.71 0.26 -16.71
N LEU A 25 -2.53 -0.99 -16.24
CA LEU A 25 -1.98 -1.28 -14.90
C LEU A 25 -0.55 -0.74 -14.74
N ILE A 26 0.30 -0.92 -15.75
CA ILE A 26 1.64 -0.33 -15.76
C ILE A 26 1.55 1.19 -15.78
N GLY A 27 0.67 1.76 -16.60
CA GLY A 27 0.44 3.21 -16.67
C GLY A 27 0.07 3.81 -15.32
N VAL A 28 -0.94 3.26 -14.64
CA VAL A 28 -1.34 3.67 -13.28
C VAL A 28 -0.19 3.51 -12.30
N THR A 29 0.53 2.40 -12.36
CA THR A 29 1.67 2.18 -11.46
C THR A 29 2.73 3.25 -11.64
N LEU A 30 3.20 3.48 -12.87
CA LEU A 30 4.21 4.48 -13.16
C LEU A 30 3.74 5.88 -12.78
N PHE A 31 2.47 6.19 -13.00
CA PHE A 31 1.89 7.48 -12.65
C PHE A 31 1.85 7.72 -11.15
N VAL A 32 1.32 6.76 -10.37
CA VAL A 32 1.30 6.82 -8.90
C VAL A 32 2.71 6.92 -8.33
N LEU A 33 3.65 6.11 -8.84
CA LEU A 33 5.04 6.14 -8.41
C LEU A 33 5.69 7.50 -8.71
N PHE A 34 5.55 8.02 -9.93
CA PHE A 34 6.15 9.29 -10.34
C PHE A 34 5.70 10.44 -9.44
N PHE A 35 4.39 10.60 -9.25
CA PHE A 35 3.86 11.69 -8.42
C PHE A 35 4.19 11.50 -6.95
N SER A 36 4.05 10.28 -6.40
CA SER A 36 4.37 10.03 -4.99
C SER A 36 5.85 10.24 -4.68
N LEU A 37 6.74 9.84 -5.59
CA LEU A 37 8.18 10.05 -5.42
C LEU A 37 8.56 11.53 -5.54
N ILE A 38 7.96 12.28 -6.47
CA ILE A 38 8.16 13.74 -6.54
C ILE A 38 7.66 14.41 -5.26
N SER A 39 6.45 14.08 -4.80
CA SER A 39 5.91 14.64 -3.56
C SER A 39 6.76 14.28 -2.35
N LEU A 40 7.29 13.05 -2.28
CA LEU A 40 8.20 12.62 -1.23
C LEU A 40 9.54 13.39 -1.27
N LEU A 41 10.09 13.63 -2.47
CA LEU A 41 11.29 14.44 -2.65
C LEU A 41 11.06 15.89 -2.20
N LEU A 42 9.93 16.50 -2.62
CA LEU A 42 9.55 17.84 -2.22
C LEU A 42 9.39 17.94 -0.70
N LEU A 43 8.67 17.00 -0.07
CA LEU A 43 8.51 16.93 1.38
C LEU A 43 9.87 16.80 2.08
N THR A 44 10.76 15.95 1.58
CA THR A 44 12.09 15.75 2.18
C THR A 44 12.94 17.02 2.07
N PHE A 45 12.87 17.71 0.93
CA PHE A 45 13.55 18.98 0.72
C PHE A 45 13.01 20.07 1.65
N GLU A 46 11.69 20.18 1.77
CA GLU A 46 11.01 21.13 2.65
C GLU A 46 11.41 20.91 4.12
N LEU A 47 11.32 19.68 4.62
CA LEU A 47 11.71 19.34 6.00
C LEU A 47 13.17 19.68 6.29
N LYS A 48 14.07 19.44 5.32
CA LYS A 48 15.48 19.80 5.43
C LYS A 48 15.69 21.31 5.49
N LEU A 49 14.94 22.10 4.71
CA LEU A 49 14.99 23.56 4.77
C LEU A 49 14.54 24.11 6.13
N TYR A 50 13.54 23.47 6.76
CA TYR A 50 13.07 23.84 8.09
C TYR A 50 13.90 23.24 9.24
N GLY A 51 15.00 22.53 8.97
CA GLY A 51 15.85 21.92 10.00
C GLY A 51 15.18 20.79 10.78
N ILE A 52 14.13 20.16 10.22
CA ILE A 52 13.40 19.08 10.86
C ILE A 52 14.08 17.75 10.53
N GLU A 53 14.89 17.24 11.45
CA GLU A 53 15.70 16.02 11.25
C GLU A 53 14.87 14.72 11.30
N ASN A 54 13.70 14.74 11.96
CA ASN A 54 12.88 13.53 12.21
C ASN A 54 11.90 13.18 11.08
N ALA A 55 12.10 13.72 9.87
CA ALA A 55 11.43 13.30 8.64
C ALA A 55 9.88 13.42 8.58
N ASP A 56 9.23 14.13 9.51
CA ASP A 56 7.82 14.54 9.44
C ASP A 56 7.50 15.69 10.42
N TYR A 57 6.38 16.40 10.19
CA TYR A 57 5.88 17.56 10.94
C TYR A 57 5.30 17.23 12.33
N GLY A 58 5.95 16.36 13.11
CA GLY A 58 5.55 16.10 14.51
C GLY A 58 4.15 15.48 14.71
N SER A 59 3.63 14.77 13.70
CA SER A 59 2.31 14.11 13.73
C SER A 59 2.39 12.63 14.12
N ASP A 60 1.28 11.90 13.95
CA ASP A 60 1.18 10.44 13.95
C ASP A 60 2.35 9.73 13.25
N ALA A 61 2.90 10.31 12.19
CA ALA A 61 4.05 9.75 11.49
C ALA A 61 5.31 9.65 12.38
N ASN A 62 5.53 10.62 13.26
CA ASN A 62 6.62 10.59 14.24
C ASN A 62 6.32 9.58 15.37
N TYR A 63 5.05 9.49 15.80
CA TYR A 63 4.62 8.46 16.74
C TYR A 63 4.93 7.05 16.20
N TYR A 64 4.52 6.75 14.96
CA TYR A 64 4.80 5.44 14.37
C TYR A 64 6.29 5.22 14.09
N TRP A 65 7.03 6.25 13.69
CA TRP A 65 8.47 6.13 13.53
C TRP A 65 9.16 5.72 14.85
N LYS A 66 8.84 6.39 15.95
CA LYS A 66 9.34 6.01 17.29
C LYS A 66 8.90 4.61 17.69
N ALA A 67 7.65 4.25 17.39
CA ALA A 67 7.14 2.90 17.64
C ALA A 67 7.96 1.83 16.90
N PHE A 68 8.31 2.07 15.64
CA PHE A 68 9.12 1.11 14.88
C PHE A 68 10.50 0.92 15.52
N LEU A 69 11.15 2.01 15.93
CA LEU A 69 12.48 1.95 16.57
C LEU A 69 12.42 1.20 17.91
N HIS A 70 11.45 1.54 18.75
CA HIS A 70 11.24 0.88 20.04
C HIS A 70 11.00 -0.63 19.89
N VAL A 71 10.22 -1.05 18.89
CA VAL A 71 9.99 -2.48 18.64
C VAL A 71 11.23 -3.17 18.09
N LEU A 72 12.05 -2.48 17.28
CA LEU A 72 13.37 -2.98 16.89
C LEU A 72 14.32 -3.16 18.09
N ASP A 73 14.11 -2.40 19.17
CA ASP A 73 14.85 -2.50 20.43
C ASP A 73 14.23 -3.52 21.41
N GLY A 74 13.19 -4.26 20.98
CA GLY A 74 12.61 -5.38 21.73
C GLY A 74 11.31 -5.07 22.47
N ILE A 75 10.76 -3.86 22.35
CA ILE A 75 9.44 -3.53 22.90
C ILE A 75 8.35 -4.26 22.11
N SER A 76 7.32 -4.76 22.78
CA SER A 76 6.20 -5.42 22.09
C SER A 76 5.45 -4.43 21.18
N PRO A 77 5.13 -4.80 19.93
CA PRO A 77 4.31 -3.96 19.04
C PRO A 77 2.87 -3.78 19.54
N ASP A 78 2.38 -4.64 20.43
CA ASP A 78 1.01 -4.56 20.99
C ASP A 78 0.82 -3.39 21.97
N ASN A 79 1.90 -2.70 22.33
CA ASN A 79 1.86 -1.51 23.18
C ASN A 79 1.47 -0.22 22.42
N TYR A 80 1.20 -0.31 21.12
CA TYR A 80 0.94 0.83 20.24
C TYR A 80 -0.47 0.77 19.64
N LEU A 81 -1.02 1.93 19.27
CA LEU A 81 -2.40 2.04 18.77
C LEU A 81 -2.66 1.15 17.55
N ALA A 82 -1.75 1.14 16.56
CA ALA A 82 -1.89 0.33 15.35
C ALA A 82 -0.79 -0.76 15.29
N PRO A 83 -0.91 -1.84 16.08
CA PRO A 83 0.19 -2.78 16.29
C PRO A 83 0.57 -3.54 15.01
N ASN A 84 -0.40 -3.80 14.13
CA ASN A 84 -0.15 -4.44 12.83
C ASN A 84 0.58 -3.52 11.85
N TYR A 85 0.28 -2.23 11.88
CA TYR A 85 1.05 -1.25 11.11
C TYR A 85 2.48 -1.11 11.63
N VAL A 86 2.66 -1.16 12.96
CA VAL A 86 3.98 -1.18 13.59
C VAL A 86 4.77 -2.42 13.17
N ARG A 87 4.17 -3.61 13.20
CA ARG A 87 4.78 -4.85 12.69
C ARG A 87 5.19 -4.72 11.22
N TRP A 88 4.35 -4.12 10.38
CA TRP A 88 4.66 -3.85 8.98
C TRP A 88 5.89 -2.95 8.83
N GLY A 89 5.92 -1.80 9.50
CA GLY A 89 7.06 -0.87 9.45
C GLY A 89 8.36 -1.52 9.94
N VAL A 90 8.29 -2.28 11.05
CA VAL A 90 9.43 -3.03 11.60
C VAL A 90 9.92 -4.09 10.61
N LEU A 91 9.03 -4.85 9.98
CA LEU A 91 9.41 -5.86 8.98
C LEU A 91 10.13 -5.21 7.78
N VAL A 92 9.65 -4.04 7.33
CA VAL A 92 10.32 -3.29 6.26
C VAL A 92 11.73 -2.87 6.66
N LEU A 93 11.90 -2.34 7.88
CA LEU A 93 13.20 -1.90 8.40
C LEU A 93 14.15 -3.05 8.71
N PHE A 94 13.64 -4.17 9.21
CA PHE A 94 14.44 -5.36 9.48
C PHE A 94 15.05 -5.94 8.19
N LEU A 95 14.36 -5.76 7.06
CA LEU A 95 14.76 -6.24 5.73
C LEU A 95 15.29 -5.12 4.81
N SER A 96 15.61 -3.94 5.37
CA SER A 96 16.30 -2.86 4.68
C SER A 96 17.81 -2.90 4.89
N VAL A 97 18.54 -2.15 4.05
CA VAL A 97 20.01 -2.08 4.11
C VAL A 97 20.44 -1.30 5.35
N ASP A 98 19.65 -0.31 5.74
CA ASP A 98 19.83 0.56 6.89
C ASP A 98 18.47 0.90 7.53
N LYS A 99 18.47 1.32 8.79
CA LYS A 99 17.27 1.70 9.56
C LYS A 99 16.83 3.13 9.20
N SER A 100 16.31 3.31 7.99
CA SER A 100 15.82 4.60 7.51
C SER A 100 14.32 4.58 7.19
N ILE A 101 13.61 5.62 7.64
CA ILE A 101 12.18 5.81 7.38
C ILE A 101 11.84 5.85 5.89
N ILE A 102 12.82 6.20 5.04
CA ILE A 102 12.63 6.24 3.58
C ILE A 102 12.16 4.88 3.04
N TRP A 103 12.66 3.78 3.61
CA TRP A 103 12.28 2.43 3.19
C TRP A 103 10.82 2.13 3.48
N VAL A 104 10.31 2.59 4.62
CA VAL A 104 8.90 2.42 4.98
C VAL A 104 8.01 3.29 4.09
N LYS A 105 8.40 4.54 3.84
CA LYS A 105 7.68 5.43 2.92
C LYS A 105 7.62 4.86 1.49
N LEU A 106 8.74 4.33 0.98
CA LEU A 106 8.78 3.67 -0.33
C LEU A 106 7.91 2.40 -0.38
N ALA A 107 7.91 1.59 0.70
CA ALA A 107 7.05 0.42 0.80
C ALA A 107 5.57 0.80 0.84
N ASN A 108 5.19 1.87 1.55
CA ASN A 108 3.82 2.39 1.58
C ASN A 108 3.39 2.92 0.21
N ILE A 109 4.25 3.63 -0.52
CA ILE A 109 4.00 4.07 -1.90
C ILE A 109 3.71 2.87 -2.82
N LEU A 110 4.50 1.80 -2.70
CA LEU A 110 4.29 0.58 -3.48
C LEU A 110 3.00 -0.16 -3.08
N LEU A 111 2.68 -0.23 -1.79
CA LEU A 111 1.39 -0.78 -1.32
C LEU A 111 0.21 0.01 -1.87
N TYR A 112 0.31 1.35 -1.87
CA TYR A 112 -0.71 2.19 -2.46
C TYR A 112 -0.86 1.94 -3.97
N SER A 113 0.26 1.85 -4.69
CA SER A 113 0.26 1.53 -6.12
C SER A 113 -0.36 0.15 -6.43
N LEU A 114 -0.06 -0.87 -5.61
CA LEU A 114 -0.72 -2.18 -5.69
C LEU A 114 -2.22 -2.06 -5.46
N SER A 115 -2.62 -1.29 -4.46
CA SER A 115 -4.03 -1.02 -4.14
C SER A 115 -4.75 -0.40 -5.34
N SER A 116 -4.14 0.59 -6.00
CA SER A 116 -4.70 1.21 -7.22
C SER A 116 -4.87 0.19 -8.35
N ASN A 117 -3.90 -0.71 -8.57
CA ASN A 117 -4.02 -1.76 -9.57
C ASN A 117 -5.15 -2.76 -9.25
N LEU A 118 -5.24 -3.20 -8.00
CA LEU A 118 -6.30 -4.12 -7.55
C LEU A 118 -7.68 -3.49 -7.69
N LEU A 119 -7.81 -2.23 -7.29
CA LEU A 119 -9.05 -1.46 -7.43
C LEU A 119 -9.45 -1.31 -8.90
N MET A 120 -8.51 -0.97 -9.78
CA MET A 120 -8.79 -0.89 -11.21
C MET A 120 -9.26 -2.24 -11.77
N ILE A 121 -8.65 -3.35 -11.36
CA ILE A 121 -9.11 -4.69 -11.76
C ILE A 121 -10.53 -4.98 -11.28
N ILE A 122 -10.86 -4.65 -10.02
CA ILE A 122 -12.22 -4.80 -9.47
C ILE A 122 -13.21 -4.03 -10.34
N LEU A 123 -12.91 -2.76 -10.64
CA LEU A 123 -13.77 -1.86 -11.40
C LEU A 123 -13.96 -2.36 -12.84
N TYR A 124 -12.91 -2.77 -13.53
CA TYR A 124 -13.00 -3.37 -14.87
C TYR A 124 -13.83 -4.66 -14.89
N THR A 125 -13.70 -5.48 -13.85
CA THR A 125 -14.43 -6.76 -13.76
C THR A 125 -15.93 -6.54 -13.50
N ARG A 126 -16.29 -5.54 -12.69
CA ARG A 126 -17.67 -5.30 -12.24
C ARG A 126 -18.43 -4.28 -13.06
N MET A 127 -17.73 -3.32 -13.68
CA MET A 127 -18.32 -2.21 -14.42
C MET A 127 -17.68 -2.07 -15.82
N PRO A 128 -17.62 -3.14 -16.63
CA PRO A 128 -16.88 -3.14 -17.90
C PRO A 128 -17.40 -2.11 -18.92
N PHE A 129 -18.71 -1.79 -18.88
CA PHE A 129 -19.32 -0.82 -19.79
C PHE A 129 -18.95 0.63 -19.48
N ILE A 130 -18.65 0.92 -18.21
CA ILE A 130 -18.26 2.24 -17.71
C ILE A 130 -16.76 2.44 -17.94
N PHE A 131 -15.95 1.42 -17.66
CA PHE A 131 -14.49 1.51 -17.76
C PHE A 131 -13.98 1.34 -19.21
N LYS A 132 -14.20 2.36 -20.05
CA LYS A 132 -13.58 2.55 -21.38
C LYS A 132 -12.29 3.38 -21.27
N LYS A 133 -11.49 3.44 -22.34
CA LYS A 133 -10.15 4.09 -22.42
C LYS A 133 -10.03 5.48 -21.73
N SER A 134 -11.08 6.30 -21.72
CA SER A 134 -11.13 7.61 -21.07
C SER A 134 -11.19 7.56 -19.53
N THR A 135 -11.69 6.48 -18.94
CA THR A 135 -11.81 6.31 -17.49
C THR A 135 -10.49 6.02 -16.79
N ASN A 136 -9.46 5.55 -17.51
CA ASN A 136 -8.14 5.30 -16.93
C ASN A 136 -7.43 6.59 -16.51
N ILE A 137 -7.65 7.67 -17.25
CA ILE A 137 -7.14 9.00 -16.90
C ILE A 137 -7.88 9.53 -15.67
N LEU A 138 -9.21 9.41 -15.65
CA LEU A 138 -10.00 9.83 -14.48
C LEU A 138 -9.62 9.03 -13.23
N PHE A 139 -9.46 7.71 -13.35
CA PHE A 139 -8.97 6.86 -12.26
C PHE A 139 -7.58 7.28 -11.78
N SER A 140 -6.68 7.58 -12.71
CA SER A 140 -5.35 8.10 -12.40
C SER A 140 -5.42 9.45 -11.66
N ILE A 141 -6.34 10.35 -12.04
CA ILE A 141 -6.54 11.64 -11.35
C ILE A 141 -7.11 11.43 -9.94
N PHE A 142 -8.10 10.55 -9.78
CA PHE A 142 -8.67 10.23 -8.46
C PHE A 142 -7.63 9.61 -7.52
N THR A 143 -6.76 8.74 -8.05
CA THR A 143 -5.65 8.17 -7.28
C THR A 143 -4.56 9.18 -6.93
N LEU A 144 -4.51 10.34 -7.60
CA LEU A 144 -3.65 11.48 -7.25
C LEU A 144 -4.35 12.53 -6.39
N ASN A 145 -5.44 12.20 -5.70
CA ASN A 145 -6.01 13.12 -4.73
C ASN A 145 -4.92 13.55 -3.74
N GLY A 146 -4.67 14.87 -3.64
CA GLY A 146 -3.57 15.41 -2.86
C GLY A 146 -3.60 14.98 -1.39
N ILE A 147 -4.79 14.77 -0.81
CA ILE A 147 -4.94 14.24 0.54
C ILE A 147 -4.43 12.80 0.61
N ILE A 148 -4.76 11.97 -0.38
CA ILE A 148 -4.32 10.57 -0.42
C ILE A 148 -2.80 10.51 -0.60
N ILE A 149 -2.24 11.26 -1.57
CA ILE A 149 -0.79 11.29 -1.78
C ILE A 149 -0.07 11.78 -0.53
N TRP A 150 -0.59 12.82 0.13
CA TRP A 150 -0.06 13.30 1.40
C TRP A 150 -0.07 12.22 2.48
N THR A 151 -1.14 11.44 2.59
CA THR A 151 -1.23 10.31 3.53
C THR A 151 -0.26 9.18 3.19
N VAL A 152 0.01 8.94 1.91
CA VAL A 152 0.88 7.85 1.42
C VAL A 152 2.37 8.17 1.62
N ILE A 153 2.78 9.40 1.32
CA ILE A 153 4.19 9.83 1.48
C ILE A 153 4.54 10.10 2.94
N ARG A 154 3.52 10.30 3.78
CA ARG A 154 3.66 10.34 5.23
C ARG A 154 3.56 8.93 5.78
N ASN A 155 4.29 8.68 6.87
CA ASN A 155 4.37 7.36 7.46
C ASN A 155 3.13 7.05 8.32
N LEU A 156 1.97 6.99 7.66
CA LEU A 156 0.66 6.86 8.30
C LEU A 156 0.04 5.47 8.03
N LYS A 157 -0.77 5.00 8.98
CA LYS A 157 -1.37 3.65 8.98
C LYS A 157 -2.43 3.45 7.90
N GLU A 158 -3.04 4.53 7.46
CA GLU A 158 -4.15 4.57 6.50
C GLU A 158 -3.77 3.91 5.18
N THR A 159 -2.51 4.01 4.76
CA THR A 159 -2.04 3.36 3.52
C THR A 159 -2.04 1.85 3.63
N PHE A 160 -1.59 1.32 4.78
CA PHE A 160 -1.63 -0.11 5.07
C PHE A 160 -3.07 -0.60 5.21
N PHE A 161 -3.91 0.13 5.95
CA PHE A 161 -5.33 -0.15 6.08
C PHE A 161 -6.05 -0.22 4.72
N LEU A 162 -5.83 0.79 3.88
CA LEU A 162 -6.42 0.88 2.55
C LEU A 162 -6.02 -0.32 1.67
N PHE A 163 -4.76 -0.73 1.74
CA PHE A 163 -4.28 -1.90 1.02
C PHE A 163 -4.99 -3.19 1.47
N ILE A 164 -5.09 -3.42 2.78
CA ILE A 164 -5.77 -4.61 3.31
C ILE A 164 -7.24 -4.62 2.88
N LEU A 165 -7.94 -3.50 3.02
CA LEU A 165 -9.34 -3.37 2.61
C LEU A 165 -9.54 -3.67 1.11
N ILE A 166 -8.72 -3.08 0.24
CA ILE A 166 -8.83 -3.32 -1.21
C ILE A 166 -8.45 -4.77 -1.56
N LEU A 167 -7.48 -5.34 -0.87
CA LEU A 167 -7.11 -6.75 -1.03
C LEU A 167 -8.27 -7.69 -0.67
N GLU A 168 -8.98 -7.43 0.42
CA GLU A 168 -10.19 -8.18 0.79
C GLU A 168 -11.28 -8.07 -0.26
N ILE A 169 -11.60 -6.85 -0.71
CA ILE A 169 -12.60 -6.63 -1.76
C ILE A 169 -12.19 -7.37 -3.04
N TYR A 170 -10.90 -7.37 -3.38
CA TYR A 170 -10.38 -8.07 -4.55
C TYR A 170 -10.51 -9.59 -4.42
N MET A 171 -10.21 -10.16 -3.24
CA MET A 171 -10.39 -11.59 -2.97
C MET A 171 -11.87 -11.99 -3.04
N LEU A 172 -12.77 -11.19 -2.45
CA LEU A 172 -14.22 -11.36 -2.58
C LEU A 172 -14.66 -11.28 -4.05
N ASN A 173 -14.11 -10.33 -4.80
CA ASN A 173 -14.41 -10.19 -6.23
C ASN A 173 -14.02 -11.45 -7.01
N ILE A 174 -12.83 -12.02 -6.74
CA ILE A 174 -12.40 -13.28 -7.35
C ILE A 174 -13.38 -14.41 -6.99
N LEU A 175 -13.72 -14.57 -5.70
CA LEU A 175 -14.62 -15.60 -5.20
C LEU A 175 -16.01 -15.58 -5.86
N LEU A 176 -16.51 -14.39 -6.18
CA LEU A 176 -17.85 -14.19 -6.72
C LEU A 176 -17.92 -14.31 -8.25
N VAL A 177 -16.83 -14.02 -8.97
CA VAL A 177 -16.85 -13.94 -10.45
C VAL A 177 -16.28 -15.20 -11.11
N LYS A 178 -15.39 -15.94 -10.44
CA LYS A 178 -14.63 -17.03 -11.07
C LYS A 178 -15.05 -18.39 -10.54
N TYR A 179 -15.13 -19.36 -11.46
CA TYR A 179 -15.09 -20.78 -11.11
C TYR A 179 -13.69 -21.10 -10.60
N ILE A 180 -13.56 -21.12 -9.28
CA ILE A 180 -12.32 -21.40 -8.57
C ILE A 180 -12.42 -22.81 -7.98
N GLY A 181 -11.34 -23.58 -8.08
CA GLY A 181 -11.26 -24.90 -7.43
C GLY A 181 -11.53 -24.81 -5.92
N LYS A 182 -12.20 -25.81 -5.37
CA LYS A 182 -12.64 -25.87 -3.97
C LYS A 182 -11.54 -25.48 -2.97
N TYR A 183 -10.31 -25.96 -3.16
CA TYR A 183 -9.19 -25.69 -2.26
C TYR A 183 -8.74 -24.22 -2.27
N ILE A 184 -8.65 -23.61 -3.45
CA ILE A 184 -8.30 -22.18 -3.57
C ILE A 184 -9.41 -21.33 -2.93
N LYS A 185 -10.67 -21.73 -3.07
CA LYS A 185 -11.81 -21.07 -2.43
C LYS A 185 -11.67 -21.06 -0.90
N ILE A 186 -11.32 -22.21 -0.30
CA ILE A 186 -11.10 -22.34 1.15
C ILE A 186 -9.94 -21.44 1.60
N ILE A 187 -8.81 -21.48 0.89
CA ILE A 187 -7.65 -20.64 1.22
C ILE A 187 -8.02 -19.16 1.19
N LEU A 188 -8.76 -18.70 0.17
CA LEU A 188 -9.21 -17.31 0.08
C LEU A 188 -10.15 -16.93 1.22
N ILE A 189 -11.04 -17.82 1.66
CA ILE A 189 -11.91 -17.57 2.81
C ILE A 189 -11.10 -17.44 4.10
N ILE A 190 -10.11 -18.33 4.32
CA ILE A 190 -9.21 -18.25 5.47
C ILE A 190 -8.45 -16.92 5.47
N LEU A 191 -7.91 -16.52 4.30
CA LEU A 191 -7.23 -15.24 4.14
C LEU A 191 -8.16 -14.05 4.43
N LEU A 192 -9.40 -14.07 3.93
CA LEU A 192 -10.38 -13.02 4.22
C LEU A 192 -10.67 -12.91 5.71
N ILE A 193 -10.88 -14.03 6.40
CA ILE A 193 -11.10 -14.02 7.85
C ILE A 193 -9.87 -13.46 8.57
N TYR A 194 -8.67 -13.89 8.17
CA TYR A 194 -7.41 -13.41 8.75
C TYR A 194 -7.22 -11.90 8.55
N PHE A 195 -7.42 -11.39 7.34
CA PHE A 195 -7.33 -9.96 7.07
C PHE A 195 -8.41 -9.16 7.79
N TYR A 196 -9.60 -9.73 7.94
CA TYR A 196 -10.67 -9.08 8.68
C TYR A 196 -10.31 -8.94 10.16
N PHE A 197 -9.68 -9.96 10.74
CA PHE A 197 -9.12 -9.87 12.08
C PHE A 197 -7.95 -8.86 12.17
N ILE A 198 -7.12 -8.73 11.14
CA ILE A 198 -6.09 -7.68 11.08
C ILE A 198 -6.74 -6.29 11.13
N LEU A 199 -7.84 -6.09 10.41
CA LEU A 199 -8.57 -4.82 10.39
C LEU A 199 -9.22 -4.52 11.75
N LEU A 200 -9.82 -5.54 12.40
CA LEU A 200 -10.47 -5.39 13.70
C LEU A 200 -9.48 -5.15 14.85
N ASN A 201 -8.34 -5.85 14.84
CA ASN A 201 -7.38 -5.85 15.95
C ASN A 201 -6.16 -4.93 15.72
N GLY A 202 -6.12 -4.20 14.59
CA GLY A 202 -4.92 -3.53 14.09
C GLY A 202 -5.06 -2.04 13.76
N LEU A 203 -6.16 -1.40 14.15
CA LEU A 203 -6.37 0.05 14.06
C LEU A 203 -5.87 0.79 15.28
#